data_AF-A0A075K0K1-F1
#
_entry.id   AF-A0A075K0K1-F1
#
_cell.length_a   1.000
_cell.length_b   1.000
_cell.length_c   1.000
_cell.angle_alpha   90.00
_cell.angle_beta   90.00
_cell.angle_gamma   90.00
#
_symmetry.space_group_name_H-M   'P 1'
#
loop_
_entity.id
_entity.type
_entity.pdbx_description
1 polymer ?
#
loop_
_entity_poly.entity_id
_entity_poly.type
_entity_poly.pdbx_seq_one_letter_code
_entity_poly.pdbx_strand_id
1 'polypeptide(L)'
;MRLSRWSPGVRLACLCALLAWFPVRADELRQARYAGTLGPQRIGLILDVAGQKVAPSRYYYYRHLVDIPLTSELHDGTFILHEPDATMTLHFVGNGSEDGEALDFNNSVGLEGQWTNGKVTLPVKMQGGGLFSAAPAGHWYQSITDETDALFEARTKGFCTAVAKGDSALAARYVHFPLRVNHGAGKHEQIRDASQLTAQWKRLFTPDLVSRIAMESPHSMAIVQGYAMLGDGLVFFSDKGAEVINLP
;
A
#
# COMPACT_ATOMS: atom_id res chain seq x y z
N MET A 1 -19.53 -88.06 30.08
CA MET A 1 -20.72 -87.53 30.76
C MET A 1 -20.53 -86.02 30.93
N ARG A 2 -21.42 -85.22 30.32
CA ARG A 2 -21.68 -83.76 30.51
C ARG A 2 -20.63 -82.70 30.11
N LEU A 3 -20.90 -82.09 28.94
CA LEU A 3 -21.03 -80.66 28.60
C LEU A 3 -20.50 -79.58 29.56
N SER A 4 -19.72 -78.63 29.02
CA SER A 4 -19.59 -77.21 29.41
C SER A 4 -18.42 -76.62 28.60
N ARG A 5 -18.44 -75.46 27.93
CA ARG A 5 -19.33 -74.30 27.83
C ARG A 5 -18.90 -73.51 26.57
N TRP A 6 -19.86 -72.85 25.93
CA TRP A 6 -19.63 -71.79 24.94
C TRP A 6 -19.13 -70.50 25.60
N SER A 7 -18.32 -69.73 24.86
CA SER A 7 -18.16 -68.29 25.03
C SER A 7 -17.78 -67.66 23.68
N PRO A 8 -18.54 -66.66 23.17
CA PRO A 8 -18.21 -65.90 21.96
C PRO A 8 -17.59 -64.53 22.28
N GLY A 9 -16.92 -63.92 21.30
CA GLY A 9 -16.45 -62.54 21.30
C GLY A 9 -14.95 -62.42 21.63
N VAL A 10 -14.15 -61.54 21.02
CA VAL A 10 -14.40 -60.35 20.23
C VAL A 10 -13.23 -60.19 19.26
N ARG A 11 -13.49 -59.92 17.96
CA ARG A 11 -12.45 -59.48 17.03
C ARG A 11 -12.24 -57.98 17.23
N LEU A 12 -11.10 -57.60 17.79
CA LEU A 12 -10.67 -56.20 17.84
C LEU A 12 -10.13 -55.84 16.45
N ALA A 13 -10.93 -55.12 15.66
CA ALA A 13 -10.44 -54.43 14.47
C ALA A 13 -9.81 -53.12 14.94
N CYS A 14 -8.47 -53.04 14.90
CA CYS A 14 -7.76 -51.78 15.05
C CYS A 14 -8.08 -50.90 13.83
N LEU A 15 -9.00 -49.96 14.01
CA LEU A 15 -9.25 -48.87 13.09
C LEU A 15 -8.06 -47.90 13.20
N CYS A 16 -7.09 -48.01 12.30
CA CYS A 16 -6.07 -46.97 12.13
C CYS A 16 -6.77 -45.72 11.61
N ALA A 17 -7.07 -44.76 12.50
CA ALA A 17 -7.48 -43.43 12.10
C ALA A 17 -6.29 -42.76 11.39
N LEU A 18 -6.36 -42.70 10.06
CA LEU A 18 -5.56 -41.81 9.25
C LEU A 18 -5.94 -40.37 9.66
N LEU A 19 -5.14 -39.77 10.54
CA LEU A 19 -5.12 -38.31 10.69
C LEU A 19 -4.64 -37.75 9.35
N ALA A 20 -5.59 -37.37 8.50
CA ALA A 20 -5.32 -36.56 7.32
C ALA A 20 -4.72 -35.24 7.82
N TRP A 21 -3.41 -35.12 7.67
CA TRP A 21 -2.68 -33.87 7.85
C TRP A 21 -3.11 -32.97 6.69
N PHE A 22 -4.23 -32.27 6.85
CA PHE A 22 -4.49 -31.12 6.01
C PHE A 22 -3.42 -30.09 6.35
N PRO A 23 -2.57 -29.66 5.40
CA PRO A 23 -1.74 -28.51 5.65
C PRO A 23 -2.70 -27.35 5.95
N VAL A 24 -2.58 -26.77 7.14
CA VAL A 24 -3.16 -25.46 7.42
C VAL A 24 -2.51 -24.54 6.41
N ARG A 25 -3.27 -24.15 5.38
CA ARG A 25 -2.83 -23.18 4.39
C ARG A 25 -2.59 -21.90 5.18
N ALA A 26 -1.34 -21.46 5.29
CA ALA A 26 -1.04 -20.16 5.85
C ALA A 26 -1.83 -19.13 5.02
N ASP A 27 -2.62 -18.30 5.69
CA ASP A 27 -3.36 -17.25 5.00
C ASP A 27 -2.38 -16.37 4.23
N GLU A 28 -2.70 -16.09 2.97
CA GLU A 28 -1.88 -15.25 2.11
C GLU A 28 -1.80 -13.83 2.70
N LEU A 29 -0.60 -13.30 2.82
CA LEU A 29 -0.39 -11.93 3.25
C LEU A 29 -0.91 -10.98 2.18
N ARG A 30 -1.82 -10.09 2.59
CA ARG A 30 -2.40 -9.04 1.76
C ARG A 30 -2.11 -7.68 2.36
N GLN A 31 -2.12 -6.65 1.54
CA GLN A 31 -1.83 -5.28 1.94
C GLN A 31 -3.00 -4.36 1.63
N ALA A 32 -3.36 -3.51 2.58
CA ALA A 32 -4.22 -2.36 2.37
C ALA A 32 -3.41 -1.08 2.56
N ARG A 33 -3.66 -0.09 1.72
CA ARG A 33 -2.88 1.15 1.69
C ARG A 33 -3.80 2.35 1.84
N TYR A 34 -3.38 3.25 2.72
CA TYR A 34 -4.15 4.42 3.09
C TYR A 34 -3.25 5.65 3.07
N ALA A 35 -3.84 6.79 2.71
CA ALA A 35 -3.20 8.09 2.77
C ALA A 35 -4.14 9.09 3.45
N GLY A 36 -3.60 10.00 4.25
CA GLY A 36 -4.42 10.97 4.95
C GLY A 36 -3.66 11.80 5.96
N THR A 37 -4.27 12.08 7.11
CA THR A 37 -3.73 12.96 8.13
C THR A 37 -3.78 12.38 9.54
N LEU A 38 -2.79 12.78 10.34
CA LEU A 38 -2.74 12.67 11.79
C LEU A 38 -2.60 14.10 12.32
N GLY A 39 -3.69 14.64 12.87
CA GLY A 39 -3.82 16.07 13.11
C GLY A 39 -3.51 16.88 11.83
N PRO A 40 -2.62 17.89 11.88
CA PRO A 40 -2.24 18.67 10.69
C PRO A 40 -1.20 17.97 9.80
N GLN A 41 -0.64 16.83 10.24
CA GLN A 41 0.45 16.16 9.52
C GLN A 41 -0.09 15.14 8.54
N ARG A 42 0.51 15.07 7.35
CA ARG A 42 0.16 14.06 6.34
C ARG A 42 0.90 12.75 6.61
N ILE A 43 0.17 11.65 6.52
CA ILE A 43 0.68 10.30 6.78
C ILE A 43 0.25 9.33 5.68
N GLY A 44 1.04 8.27 5.49
CA GLY A 44 0.65 7.06 4.78
C GLY A 44 0.65 5.88 5.75
N LEU A 45 -0.24 4.92 5.54
CA LEU A 45 -0.37 3.70 6.33
C LEU A 45 -0.46 2.49 5.40
N ILE A 46 0.30 1.44 5.75
CA ILE A 46 0.30 0.15 5.09
C ILE A 46 -0.08 -0.87 6.14
N LEU A 47 -1.29 -1.43 6.00
CA LEU A 47 -1.78 -2.50 6.83
C LEU A 47 -1.51 -3.84 6.14
N ASP A 48 -0.77 -4.69 6.81
CA ASP A 48 -0.55 -6.07 6.40
C ASP A 48 -1.60 -6.97 7.07
N VAL A 49 -2.24 -7.85 6.31
CA VAL A 49 -3.38 -8.68 6.75
C VAL A 49 -3.15 -10.12 6.30
N ALA A 50 -3.25 -11.06 7.23
CA ALA A 50 -3.22 -12.50 6.95
C ALA A 50 -4.52 -13.12 7.46
N GLY A 51 -5.45 -13.39 6.52
CA GLY A 51 -6.78 -13.88 6.85
C GLY A 51 -7.58 -12.83 7.63
N GLN A 52 -7.98 -13.16 8.85
CA GLN A 52 -8.66 -12.23 9.78
C GLN A 52 -7.71 -11.54 10.77
N LYS A 53 -6.40 -11.75 10.66
CA LYS A 53 -5.40 -11.15 11.54
C LYS A 53 -4.69 -10.00 10.85
N VAL A 54 -4.43 -8.93 11.59
CA VAL A 54 -3.54 -7.86 11.14
C VAL A 54 -2.12 -8.25 11.52
N ALA A 55 -1.26 -8.36 10.52
CA ALA A 55 0.17 -8.62 10.68
C ALA A 55 0.90 -7.31 11.04
N PRO A 56 2.19 -7.37 11.45
CA PRO A 56 2.99 -6.17 11.67
C PRO A 56 2.89 -5.23 10.47
N SER A 57 2.48 -4.00 10.75
CA SER A 57 2.13 -2.99 9.77
C SER A 57 3.09 -1.80 9.88
N ARG A 58 2.95 -0.78 9.05
CA ARG A 58 3.79 0.42 9.15
C ARG A 58 3.05 1.67 8.71
N TYR A 59 3.39 2.79 9.32
CA TYR A 59 2.96 4.11 8.86
C TYR A 59 4.15 5.04 8.76
N TYR A 60 3.99 6.16 8.08
CA TYR A 60 5.05 7.15 7.92
C TYR A 60 4.48 8.55 7.74
N TYR A 61 5.24 9.56 8.14
CA TYR A 61 4.93 10.96 7.84
C TYR A 61 5.45 11.33 6.46
N TYR A 62 4.65 12.00 5.64
CA TYR A 62 5.05 12.47 4.30
C TYR A 62 6.30 13.36 4.33
N ARG A 63 6.49 14.11 5.43
CA ARG A 63 7.68 14.95 5.61
C ARG A 63 8.97 14.16 5.73
N HIS A 64 8.90 12.96 6.31
CA HIS A 64 10.07 12.16 6.68
C HIS A 64 10.27 10.98 5.72
N LEU A 65 9.17 10.34 5.28
CA LEU A 65 9.18 9.15 4.43
C LEU A 65 10.01 8.02 5.05
N VAL A 66 9.85 7.85 6.37
CA VAL A 66 10.51 6.80 7.15
C VAL A 66 9.41 6.02 7.84
N ASP A 67 9.45 4.71 7.68
CA ASP A 67 8.52 3.80 8.32
C ASP A 67 8.66 3.79 9.84
N ILE A 68 7.52 3.81 10.49
CA ILE A 68 7.36 3.57 11.90
C ILE A 68 6.63 2.23 12.01
N PRO A 69 7.28 1.19 12.56
CA PRO A 69 6.69 -0.13 12.67
C PRO A 69 5.52 -0.09 13.67
N LEU A 70 4.49 -0.85 13.35
CA LEU A 70 3.28 -0.99 14.15
C LEU A 70 3.03 -2.46 14.44
N THR A 71 2.72 -2.75 15.70
CA THR A 71 2.00 -3.98 16.03
C THR A 71 0.52 -3.69 16.01
N SER A 72 -0.27 -4.62 15.48
CA SER A 72 -1.67 -4.36 15.16
C SER A 72 -2.57 -5.42 15.76
N GLU A 73 -3.70 -4.98 16.29
CA GLU A 73 -4.79 -5.83 16.73
C GLU A 73 -6.09 -5.38 16.06
N LEU A 74 -7.00 -6.32 15.82
CA LEU A 74 -8.34 -6.05 15.32
C LEU A 74 -9.35 -6.58 16.32
N HIS A 75 -10.10 -5.68 16.93
CA HIS A 75 -11.14 -6.00 17.92
C HIS A 75 -12.45 -5.39 17.47
N ASP A 76 -13.46 -6.22 17.24
CA ASP A 76 -14.81 -5.78 16.87
C ASP A 76 -14.85 -4.74 15.73
N GLY A 77 -14.04 -4.95 14.68
CA GLY A 77 -13.94 -4.04 13.53
C GLY A 77 -13.13 -2.76 13.78
N THR A 78 -12.49 -2.64 14.94
CA THR A 78 -11.60 -1.55 15.31
C THR A 78 -10.15 -2.00 15.29
N PHE A 79 -9.33 -1.32 14.50
CA PHE A 79 -7.88 -1.48 14.51
C PHE A 79 -7.28 -0.77 15.71
N ILE A 80 -6.48 -1.49 16.48
CA ILE A 80 -5.64 -0.92 17.54
C ILE A 80 -4.19 -1.11 17.10
N LEU A 81 -3.54 -0.02 16.70
CA LEU A 81 -2.18 -0.01 16.20
C LEU A 81 -1.28 0.61 17.27
N HIS A 82 -0.24 -0.12 17.68
CA HIS A 82 0.66 0.31 18.72
C HIS A 82 2.00 0.74 18.13
N GLU A 83 2.40 1.94 18.53
CA GLU A 83 3.77 2.45 18.50
C GLU A 83 4.41 2.19 19.88
N PRO A 84 5.74 2.34 20.03
CA PRO A 84 6.40 2.18 21.32
C PRO A 84 5.78 3.00 22.46
N ASP A 85 5.34 4.24 22.19
CA ASP A 85 4.82 5.18 23.20
C ASP A 85 3.44 5.78 22.85
N ALA A 86 2.74 5.20 21.87
CA ALA A 86 1.46 5.72 21.40
C ALA A 86 0.56 4.62 20.82
N THR A 87 -0.73 4.92 20.76
CA THR A 87 -1.74 4.03 20.19
C THR A 87 -2.60 4.80 19.19
N MET A 88 -2.84 4.17 18.04
CA MET A 88 -3.80 4.63 17.03
C MET A 88 -4.98 3.67 17.00
N THR A 89 -6.18 4.20 17.26
CA THR A 89 -7.43 3.44 17.22
C THR A 89 -8.23 3.90 16.01
N LEU A 90 -8.47 3.00 15.05
CA LEU A 90 -9.11 3.29 13.77
C LEU A 90 -10.29 2.37 13.51
N HIS A 91 -11.29 2.86 12.79
CA HIS A 91 -12.42 2.08 12.29
C HIS A 91 -12.62 2.40 10.81
N PHE A 92 -13.24 1.46 10.10
CA PHE A 92 -13.64 1.67 8.71
C PHE A 92 -14.67 2.79 8.58
N VAL A 93 -14.58 3.53 7.49
CA VAL A 93 -15.57 4.53 7.08
C VAL A 93 -16.11 4.17 5.70
N GLY A 94 -17.44 4.18 5.57
CA GLY A 94 -18.16 3.95 4.33
C GLY A 94 -18.53 5.26 3.61
N ASN A 95 -19.07 5.12 2.41
CA ASN A 95 -19.66 6.22 1.64
C ASN A 95 -21.20 6.23 1.70
N GLY A 96 -21.81 5.29 2.42
CA GLY A 96 -23.26 5.16 2.59
C GLY A 96 -23.95 4.26 1.57
N SER A 97 -23.20 3.60 0.66
CA SER A 97 -23.74 2.64 -0.30
C SER A 97 -23.67 1.19 0.16
N GLU A 98 -23.40 0.95 1.45
CA GLU A 98 -23.15 -0.39 1.98
C GLU A 98 -24.43 -1.12 2.43
N ASP A 99 -25.61 -0.52 2.26
CA ASP A 99 -26.93 -1.12 2.52
C ASP A 99 -27.09 -1.75 3.93
N GLY A 100 -26.33 -1.24 4.92
CA GLY A 100 -26.35 -1.72 6.30
C GLY A 100 -25.43 -2.91 6.58
N GLU A 101 -24.66 -3.37 5.59
CA GLU A 101 -23.60 -4.36 5.76
C GLU A 101 -22.46 -3.83 6.65
N ALA A 102 -21.81 -4.74 7.36
CA ALA A 102 -20.63 -4.37 8.16
C ALA A 102 -19.48 -3.93 7.25
N LEU A 103 -18.76 -2.89 7.65
CA LEU A 103 -17.63 -2.39 6.88
C LEU A 103 -16.40 -3.30 6.98
N ASP A 104 -15.74 -3.49 5.85
CA ASP A 104 -14.52 -4.26 5.68
C ASP A 104 -13.58 -3.58 4.68
N PHE A 105 -12.49 -4.27 4.29
CA PHE A 105 -11.52 -3.73 3.34
C PHE A 105 -12.05 -3.58 1.89
N ASN A 106 -13.18 -4.21 1.54
CA ASN A 106 -13.74 -4.21 0.20
C ASN A 106 -14.84 -3.17 0.01
N ASN A 107 -15.61 -2.86 1.06
CA ASN A 107 -16.72 -1.89 1.00
C ASN A 107 -16.45 -0.57 1.74
N SER A 108 -15.33 -0.42 2.45
CA SER A 108 -14.93 0.87 3.03
C SER A 108 -14.22 1.78 2.02
N VAL A 109 -14.29 3.08 2.28
CA VAL A 109 -13.57 4.13 1.52
C VAL A 109 -12.39 4.71 2.28
N GLY A 110 -12.16 4.25 3.51
CA GLY A 110 -11.10 4.78 4.35
C GLY A 110 -11.14 4.30 5.80
N LEU A 111 -10.32 4.97 6.62
CA LEU A 111 -10.20 4.75 8.05
C LEU A 111 -10.25 6.10 8.77
N GLU A 112 -10.99 6.16 9.87
CA GLU A 112 -10.98 7.31 10.77
C GLU A 112 -10.79 6.87 12.23
N GLY A 113 -10.31 7.79 13.06
CA GLY A 113 -10.13 7.51 14.48
C GLY A 113 -9.24 8.51 15.17
N GLN A 114 -8.46 8.03 16.13
CA GLN A 114 -7.62 8.87 16.99
C GLN A 114 -6.26 8.23 17.20
N TRP A 115 -5.26 9.09 17.33
CA TRP A 115 -3.94 8.75 17.83
C TRP A 115 -3.76 9.38 19.21
N THR A 116 -3.17 8.66 20.16
CA THR A 116 -2.85 9.20 21.49
C THR A 116 -1.55 8.66 22.05
N ASN A 117 -0.78 9.51 22.72
CA ASN A 117 0.37 9.12 23.54
C ASN A 117 0.12 9.30 25.05
N GLY A 118 -1.16 9.33 25.45
CA GLY A 118 -1.59 9.57 26.83
C GLY A 118 -1.51 11.04 27.29
N LYS A 119 -0.85 11.93 26.54
CA LYS A 119 -0.79 13.37 26.82
C LYS A 119 -1.56 14.20 25.79
N VAL A 120 -1.45 13.81 24.53
CA VAL A 120 -2.09 14.47 23.40
C VAL A 120 -2.92 13.44 22.66
N THR A 121 -4.08 13.86 22.18
CA THR A 121 -4.93 13.08 21.28
C THR A 121 -5.13 13.88 20.00
N LEU A 122 -4.90 13.23 18.85
CA LEU A 122 -5.02 13.85 17.53
C LEU A 122 -5.95 13.01 16.64
N PRO A 123 -6.81 13.67 15.84
CA PRO A 123 -7.68 12.96 14.91
C PRO A 123 -6.85 12.33 13.80
N VAL A 124 -7.26 11.14 13.39
CA VAL A 124 -6.73 10.44 12.21
C VAL A 124 -7.83 10.30 11.18
N LYS A 125 -7.54 10.67 9.94
CA LYS A 125 -8.45 10.54 8.81
C LYS A 125 -7.69 10.10 7.58
N MET A 126 -8.07 8.99 6.98
CA MET A 126 -7.38 8.43 5.82
C MET A 126 -8.37 7.87 4.81
N GLN A 127 -8.00 7.99 3.54
CA GLN A 127 -8.71 7.44 2.40
C GLN A 127 -7.87 6.33 1.76
N GLY A 128 -8.56 5.44 1.05
CA GLY A 128 -7.93 4.28 0.40
C GLY A 128 -8.52 2.98 0.92
N GLY A 129 -7.69 1.95 1.01
CA GLY A 129 -8.12 0.59 1.30
C GLY A 129 -8.03 -0.31 0.07
N GLY A 130 -8.87 -1.34 0.04
CA GLY A 130 -8.69 -2.47 -0.86
C GLY A 130 -7.53 -3.37 -0.44
N LEU A 131 -7.70 -4.67 -0.62
CA LEU A 131 -6.66 -5.64 -0.32
C LEU A 131 -5.95 -6.09 -1.60
N PHE A 132 -4.67 -5.80 -1.68
CA PHE A 132 -3.79 -6.23 -2.76
C PHE A 132 -2.92 -7.39 -2.29
N SER A 133 -2.38 -8.20 -3.21
CA SER A 133 -1.32 -9.14 -2.84
C SER A 133 -0.18 -8.34 -2.22
N ALA A 134 0.31 -8.79 -1.06
CA ALA A 134 1.45 -8.13 -0.44
C ALA A 134 2.64 -8.13 -1.40
N ALA A 135 3.49 -7.10 -1.30
CA ALA A 135 4.77 -7.12 -1.99
C ALA A 135 5.47 -8.47 -1.72
N PRO A 136 6.03 -9.14 -2.74
CA PRO A 136 6.63 -10.45 -2.53
C PRO A 136 7.76 -10.33 -1.50
N ALA A 137 8.13 -11.44 -0.83
CA ALA A 137 9.21 -11.43 0.14
C ALA A 137 10.48 -10.80 -0.46
N GLY A 138 11.04 -9.78 0.19
CA GLY A 138 12.12 -8.95 -0.36
C GLY A 138 11.86 -7.46 -0.11
N HIS A 139 12.25 -6.63 -1.07
CA HIS A 139 12.03 -5.19 -1.02
C HIS A 139 10.85 -4.78 -1.91
N TRP A 140 10.21 -3.65 -1.61
CA TRP A 140 8.92 -3.23 -2.16
C TRP A 140 8.90 -3.17 -3.69
N TYR A 141 9.97 -2.65 -4.32
CA TYR A 141 10.04 -2.45 -5.78
C TYR A 141 10.71 -3.57 -6.58
N GLN A 142 10.90 -4.75 -5.99
CA GLN A 142 11.67 -5.84 -6.59
C GLN A 142 11.14 -6.38 -7.93
N SER A 143 9.87 -6.15 -8.26
CA SER A 143 9.31 -6.55 -9.56
C SER A 143 9.63 -5.55 -10.69
N ILE A 144 10.22 -4.40 -10.34
CA ILE A 144 10.57 -3.32 -11.27
C ILE A 144 12.09 -3.18 -11.37
N THR A 145 12.81 -3.29 -10.24
CA THR A 145 14.25 -3.00 -10.17
C THR A 145 14.96 -3.89 -9.15
N ASP A 146 16.24 -4.15 -9.38
CA ASP A 146 17.15 -4.79 -8.41
C ASP A 146 17.76 -3.79 -7.39
N GLU A 147 17.46 -2.50 -7.54
CA GLU A 147 17.89 -1.47 -6.60
C GLU A 147 17.14 -1.57 -5.27
N THR A 148 17.80 -1.23 -4.17
CA THR A 148 17.12 -1.09 -2.87
C THR A 148 16.00 -0.05 -2.94
N ASP A 149 14.92 -0.25 -2.18
CA ASP A 149 13.81 0.70 -2.13
C ASP A 149 14.25 2.13 -1.84
N ALA A 150 15.22 2.32 -0.94
CA ALA A 150 15.74 3.63 -0.60
C ALA A 150 16.38 4.38 -1.79
N LEU A 151 17.08 3.66 -2.68
CA LEU A 151 17.69 4.25 -3.89
C LEU A 151 16.62 4.61 -4.92
N PHE A 152 15.67 3.69 -5.15
CA PHE A 152 14.55 3.93 -6.06
C PHE A 152 13.71 5.13 -5.60
N GLU A 153 13.36 5.19 -4.32
CA GLU A 153 12.57 6.28 -3.76
C GLU A 153 13.33 7.60 -3.66
N ALA A 154 14.66 7.56 -3.50
CA ALA A 154 15.47 8.77 -3.60
C ALA A 154 15.39 9.39 -5.01
N ARG A 155 15.36 8.56 -6.06
CA ARG A 155 15.17 9.01 -7.45
C ARG A 155 13.80 9.64 -7.65
N THR A 156 12.73 8.98 -7.21
CA THR A 156 11.35 9.44 -7.40
C THR A 156 11.08 10.72 -6.58
N LYS A 157 11.61 10.79 -5.35
CA LYS A 157 11.61 12.01 -4.52
C LYS A 157 12.38 13.15 -5.18
N GLY A 158 13.52 12.85 -5.81
CA GLY A 158 14.30 13.81 -6.59
C GLY A 158 13.48 14.44 -7.71
N PHE A 159 12.76 13.62 -8.47
CA PHE A 159 11.82 14.09 -9.50
C PHE A 159 10.74 15.01 -8.91
N CYS A 160 10.01 14.54 -7.89
CA CYS A 160 8.93 15.32 -7.27
C CYS A 160 9.42 16.66 -6.72
N THR A 161 10.61 16.67 -6.10
CA THR A 161 11.24 17.89 -5.56
C THR A 161 11.61 18.86 -6.68
N ALA A 162 12.15 18.36 -7.79
CA ALA A 162 12.51 19.19 -8.94
C ALA A 162 11.28 19.80 -9.61
N VAL A 163 10.21 19.02 -9.77
CA VAL A 163 8.92 19.47 -10.29
C VAL A 163 8.33 20.57 -9.39
N ALA A 164 8.30 20.35 -8.08
CA ALA A 164 7.79 21.33 -7.12
C ALA A 164 8.56 22.66 -7.14
N LYS A 165 9.85 22.63 -7.48
CA LYS A 165 10.71 23.82 -7.64
C LYS A 165 10.61 24.47 -9.03
N GLY A 166 9.92 23.84 -9.98
CA GLY A 166 9.92 24.27 -11.38
C GLY A 166 11.27 24.12 -12.08
N ASP A 167 12.16 23.27 -11.56
CA ASP A 167 13.51 23.07 -12.11
C ASP A 167 13.49 21.98 -13.17
N SER A 168 13.24 22.38 -14.42
CA SER A 168 13.13 21.45 -15.54
C SER A 168 14.43 20.69 -15.83
N ALA A 169 15.59 21.33 -15.63
CA ALA A 169 16.89 20.74 -15.88
C ALA A 169 17.18 19.62 -14.86
N LEU A 170 16.88 19.87 -13.59
CA LEU A 170 17.01 18.86 -12.55
C LEU A 170 15.98 17.73 -12.73
N ALA A 171 14.72 18.06 -13.03
CA ALA A 171 13.67 17.05 -13.23
C ALA A 171 14.01 16.10 -14.38
N ALA A 172 14.57 16.62 -15.48
CA ALA A 172 14.98 15.81 -16.63
C ALA A 172 16.02 14.74 -16.28
N ARG A 173 16.80 14.90 -15.19
CA ARG A 173 17.77 13.89 -14.72
C ARG A 173 17.11 12.65 -14.11
N TYR A 174 15.83 12.75 -13.77
CA TYR A 174 15.04 11.68 -13.16
C TYR A 174 13.99 11.10 -14.13
N VAL A 175 14.09 11.43 -15.42
CA VAL A 175 13.18 10.99 -16.48
C VAL A 175 13.85 9.92 -17.33
N HIS A 176 13.12 8.84 -17.60
CA HIS A 176 13.49 7.86 -18.61
C HIS A 176 12.89 8.30 -19.95
N PHE A 177 13.76 8.76 -20.85
CA PHE A 177 13.34 9.21 -22.18
C PHE A 177 13.30 8.04 -23.19
N PRO A 178 12.35 8.05 -24.16
CA PRO A 178 11.34 9.08 -24.38
C PRO A 178 10.22 9.02 -23.32
N LEU A 179 9.85 10.19 -22.81
CA LEU A 179 8.80 10.34 -21.80
C LEU A 179 7.44 10.44 -22.48
N ARG A 180 6.53 9.55 -22.11
CA ARG A 180 5.15 9.58 -22.59
C ARG A 180 4.32 10.55 -21.75
N VAL A 181 3.64 11.48 -22.40
CA VAL A 181 2.69 12.39 -21.75
C VAL A 181 1.29 12.12 -22.29
N ASN A 182 0.35 11.76 -21.41
CA ASN A 182 -1.03 11.51 -21.76
C ASN A 182 -1.90 12.75 -21.51
N HIS A 183 -2.76 13.08 -22.48
CA HIS A 183 -3.66 14.23 -22.47
C HIS A 183 -5.13 13.79 -22.30
N GLY A 184 -5.35 12.67 -21.60
CA GLY A 184 -6.64 11.97 -21.54
C GLY A 184 -6.73 10.78 -22.51
N ALA A 185 -7.95 10.27 -22.70
CA ALA A 185 -8.20 9.00 -23.39
C ALA A 185 -7.68 9.00 -24.83
N GLY A 186 -6.81 8.04 -25.15
CA GLY A 186 -6.29 7.80 -26.50
C GLY A 186 -5.29 8.86 -27.03
N LYS A 187 -5.07 9.96 -26.31
CA LYS A 187 -4.19 11.05 -26.75
C LYS A 187 -2.91 11.08 -25.92
N HIS A 188 -1.78 10.89 -26.59
CA HIS A 188 -0.47 10.99 -25.97
C HIS A 188 0.53 11.66 -26.90
N GLU A 189 1.60 12.21 -26.33
CA GLU A 189 2.78 12.67 -27.04
C GLU A 189 4.04 12.08 -26.39
N GLN A 190 5.14 12.11 -27.13
CA GLN A 190 6.44 11.67 -26.66
C GLN A 190 7.39 12.87 -26.57
N ILE A 191 7.97 13.05 -25.39
CA ILE A 191 9.06 13.98 -25.15
C ILE A 191 10.35 13.20 -25.31
N ARG A 192 11.15 13.52 -26.34
CA ARG A 192 12.27 12.66 -26.75
C ARG A 192 13.49 12.78 -25.86
N ASP A 193 13.71 13.94 -25.25
CA ASP A 193 14.91 14.25 -24.49
C ASP A 193 14.69 15.42 -23.51
N ALA A 194 15.73 15.69 -22.72
CA ALA A 194 15.75 16.75 -21.71
C ALA A 194 15.56 18.15 -22.30
N SER A 195 16.07 18.40 -23.52
CA SER A 195 15.95 19.70 -24.19
C SER A 195 14.50 19.95 -24.60
N GLN A 196 13.83 18.94 -25.16
CA GLN A 196 12.41 19.00 -25.48
C GLN A 196 11.56 19.15 -24.22
N LEU A 197 11.88 18.43 -23.13
CA LEU A 197 11.17 18.56 -21.85
C LEU A 197 11.27 19.99 -21.30
N THR A 198 12.48 20.56 -21.31
CA THR A 198 12.73 21.93 -20.84
C THR A 198 11.98 22.96 -21.69
N ALA A 199 12.03 22.83 -23.02
CA ALA A 199 11.31 23.73 -23.93
C ALA A 199 9.79 23.69 -23.74
N GLN A 200 9.24 22.55 -23.32
CA GLN A 200 7.80 22.36 -23.15
C GLN A 200 7.35 22.42 -21.68
N TRP A 201 8.27 22.68 -20.74
CA TRP A 201 8.04 22.55 -19.31
C TRP A 201 6.78 23.26 -18.82
N LYS A 202 6.62 24.54 -19.15
CA LYS A 202 5.46 25.35 -18.72
C LYS A 202 4.12 24.85 -19.26
N ARG A 203 4.12 24.17 -20.41
CA ARG A 203 2.91 23.58 -21.01
C ARG A 203 2.53 22.28 -20.31
N LEU A 204 3.53 21.48 -19.92
CA LEU A 204 3.33 20.16 -19.33
C LEU A 204 3.10 20.24 -17.81
N PHE A 205 3.94 20.99 -17.10
CA PHE A 205 3.90 21.16 -15.65
C PHE A 205 3.13 22.43 -15.29
N THR A 206 1.82 22.38 -15.50
CA THR A 206 0.90 23.44 -15.07
C THR A 206 0.89 23.55 -13.54
N PRO A 207 0.48 24.70 -12.96
CA PRO A 207 0.35 24.83 -11.51
C PRO A 207 -0.52 23.75 -10.87
N ASP A 208 -1.56 23.28 -11.57
CA ASP A 208 -2.42 22.20 -11.10
C ASP A 208 -1.66 20.86 -11.02
N LEU A 209 -0.97 20.45 -12.08
CA LEU A 209 -0.18 19.22 -12.05
C LEU A 209 0.93 19.28 -10.99
N VAL A 210 1.62 20.41 -10.89
CA VAL A 210 2.67 20.61 -9.87
C VAL A 210 2.09 20.49 -8.46
N SER A 211 0.93 21.09 -8.21
CA SER A 211 0.22 20.99 -6.93
C SER A 211 -0.16 19.54 -6.62
N ARG A 212 -0.72 18.81 -7.58
CA ARG A 212 -1.08 17.40 -7.43
C ARG A 212 0.15 16.54 -7.12
N ILE A 213 1.23 16.65 -7.88
CA ILE A 213 2.48 15.91 -7.61
C ILE A 213 3.05 16.26 -6.23
N ALA A 214 3.01 17.52 -5.81
CA ALA A 214 3.48 17.95 -4.48
C ALA A 214 2.62 17.37 -3.34
N MET A 215 1.39 16.97 -3.63
CA MET A 215 0.51 16.27 -2.70
C MET A 215 0.76 14.76 -2.68
N GLU A 216 1.59 14.16 -3.52
CA GLU A 216 1.78 12.71 -3.49
C GLU A 216 2.98 12.25 -2.64
N SER A 217 2.92 11.00 -2.18
CA SER A 217 4.03 10.36 -1.48
C SER A 217 4.86 9.54 -2.47
N PRO A 218 6.17 9.82 -2.62
CA PRO A 218 7.07 8.98 -3.39
C PRO A 218 7.56 7.74 -2.60
N HIS A 219 6.90 7.39 -1.50
CA HIS A 219 7.25 6.27 -0.63
C HIS A 219 6.18 5.18 -0.67
N SER A 220 6.60 3.92 -0.77
CA SER A 220 5.75 2.73 -0.88
C SER A 220 4.63 2.87 -1.94
N MET A 221 5.01 3.33 -3.13
CA MET A 221 4.10 3.57 -4.26
C MET A 221 3.47 2.28 -4.79
N ALA A 222 2.28 2.36 -5.39
CA ALA A 222 1.64 1.18 -5.97
C ALA A 222 2.45 0.62 -7.12
N ILE A 223 2.55 -0.71 -7.23
CA ILE A 223 3.06 -1.34 -8.45
C ILE A 223 1.89 -1.70 -9.34
N VAL A 224 1.82 -1.06 -10.50
CA VAL A 224 0.75 -1.26 -11.49
C VAL A 224 1.39 -1.44 -12.86
N GLN A 225 1.11 -2.56 -13.52
CA GLN A 225 1.58 -2.85 -14.89
C GLN A 225 3.10 -2.73 -15.07
N GLY A 226 3.89 -3.08 -14.04
CA GLY A 226 5.36 -3.01 -14.08
C GLY A 226 5.95 -1.63 -13.77
N TYR A 227 5.14 -0.70 -13.25
CA TYR A 227 5.59 0.63 -12.84
C TYR A 227 5.24 0.93 -11.39
N ALA A 228 6.07 1.74 -10.74
CA ALA A 228 5.72 2.37 -9.48
C ALA A 228 4.89 3.63 -9.78
N MET A 229 3.70 3.69 -9.23
CA MET A 229 2.69 4.69 -9.54
C MET A 229 2.60 5.71 -8.40
N LEU A 230 2.89 6.96 -8.73
CA LEU A 230 2.75 8.11 -7.83
C LEU A 230 1.31 8.64 -7.88
N GLY A 231 0.70 8.76 -6.69
CA GLY A 231 -0.71 9.11 -6.54
C GLY A 231 -1.62 8.16 -7.32
N ASP A 232 -2.77 8.67 -7.75
CA ASP A 232 -3.74 7.94 -8.56
C ASP A 232 -3.35 7.93 -10.06
N GLY A 233 -2.11 7.55 -10.35
CA GLY A 233 -1.61 7.46 -11.73
C GLY A 233 -1.14 8.78 -12.32
N LEU A 234 -0.69 9.73 -11.50
CA LEU A 234 -0.13 10.99 -12.00
C LEU A 234 1.17 10.76 -12.77
N VAL A 235 2.06 9.95 -12.19
CA VAL A 235 3.37 9.62 -12.76
C VAL A 235 3.65 8.14 -12.55
N PHE A 236 4.15 7.49 -13.58
CA PHE A 236 4.62 6.11 -13.54
C PHE A 236 6.13 6.08 -13.70
N PHE A 237 6.79 5.42 -12.76
CA PHE A 237 8.23 5.25 -12.72
C PHE A 237 8.60 3.81 -13.06
N SER A 238 9.52 3.65 -14.01
CA SER A 238 10.25 2.40 -14.22
C SER A 238 11.54 2.39 -13.40
N ASP A 239 12.35 1.34 -13.56
CA ASP A 239 13.69 1.22 -12.98
C ASP A 239 14.59 2.42 -13.30
N LYS A 240 14.37 3.09 -14.44
CA LYS A 240 15.22 4.22 -14.91
C LYS A 240 14.73 5.60 -14.52
N GLY A 241 13.47 5.76 -14.11
CA GLY A 241 12.89 7.05 -13.75
C GLY A 241 11.45 7.24 -14.24
N ALA A 242 10.98 8.49 -14.24
CA ALA A 242 9.64 8.83 -14.71
C ALA A 242 9.54 8.53 -16.22
N GLU A 243 8.57 7.69 -16.59
CA GLU A 243 8.40 7.21 -17.97
C GLU A 243 7.02 7.59 -18.55
N VAL A 244 6.01 7.75 -17.70
CA VAL A 244 4.69 8.23 -18.09
C VAL A 244 4.21 9.32 -17.14
N ILE A 245 3.68 10.40 -17.70
CA ILE A 245 2.94 11.44 -16.96
C ILE A 245 1.52 11.51 -17.52
N ASN A 246 0.54 11.52 -16.62
CA ASN A 246 -0.85 11.82 -16.96
C ASN A 246 -1.16 13.27 -16.60
N LEU A 247 -1.53 14.06 -17.59
CA LEU A 247 -2.02 15.41 -17.34
C LEU A 247 -3.47 15.34 -16.80
N PRO A 248 -3.86 16.27 -15.91
CA PRO A 248 -5.22 16.40 -15.42
C PRO A 248 -6.27 16.56 -16.52
#